data_AF-A0A836RD90-F1
#
_entry.id   AF-A0A836RD90-F1
#
_cell.length_a   1.000
_cell.length_b   1.000
_cell.length_c   1.000
_cell.angle_alpha   90.00
_cell.angle_beta   90.00
_cell.angle_gamma   90.00
#
_symmetry.space_group_name_H-M   'P 1'
#
loop_
_entity.id
_entity.type
_entity.pdbx_description
1 polymer ?
#
loop_
_entity_poly.entity_id
_entity_poly.type
_entity_poly.pdbx_seq_one_letter_code
_entity_poly.pdbx_strand_id
1 'polypeptide(L)'
;LAAVLLVAIVLNGYYPFELRTQISSFEWIPFTGALNGNILLNILATSKKLLLYSSAIVLLNTSIGKLKTSTAIVSVIVLVSEVGQIFVKNSVPESTDFILVLISGYLLNNLVTPQGMDNPAKSSAAGSSNLSSQSLERGLTLGRTIENNSYIRGLDGLRAFAALAVFIVHFQQFTNVELSLGPIDFTRWMINGNTGVALFFALSGFLLSIPFWQGLERQETHNTLTYLKHRAVRIVPLYYLCFFGLLIMKGFSGPEVSFNNIISHLFFVHNLKDSQVMSLNPPFWTLAVEMQFYLLLPLVFIALRQLKYHIGQITLIVFIVAWFLGYKLILEWMSPNFNWPLTFSLVWPFGVNAASATSPAVTYSLASHLPHFLLGTLFASQFIKRKLHADKLLYDVLILLIVFSIFIILATPLDESFQLEFGRYNFPYIPLLLSALIFLVPSSKLTSKFLEFKFIRWLGVISYGVYIFHYPLQKAFKIMLEKFGVGVSEQWLLFGLLSLGATIVLASLSCRFIEQPIIRYFRSKK
;
A
#
# COMPACT_ATOMS: atom_id res chain seq x y z
N LEU A 1 -9.43 -13.15 -13.38
CA LEU A 1 -8.61 -11.91 -13.39
C LEU A 1 -8.26 -11.46 -14.80
N ALA A 2 -7.59 -12.29 -15.63
CA ALA A 2 -7.27 -11.95 -17.03
C ALA A 2 -8.47 -11.39 -17.83
N ALA A 3 -9.61 -12.08 -17.80
CA ALA A 3 -10.84 -11.61 -18.47
C ALA A 3 -11.34 -10.24 -17.97
N VAL A 4 -11.24 -9.96 -16.67
CA VAL A 4 -11.64 -8.66 -16.08
C VAL A 4 -10.72 -7.55 -16.55
N LEU A 5 -9.41 -7.80 -16.59
CA LEU A 5 -8.44 -6.82 -17.10
C LEU A 5 -8.63 -6.57 -18.60
N LEU A 6 -8.90 -7.62 -19.39
CA LEU A 6 -9.19 -7.49 -20.83
C LEU A 6 -10.48 -6.70 -21.08
N VAL A 7 -11.55 -6.98 -20.33
CA VAL A 7 -12.78 -6.18 -20.39
C VAL A 7 -12.53 -4.72 -19.98
N ALA A 8 -11.73 -4.47 -18.94
CA ALA A 8 -11.38 -3.11 -18.54
C ALA A 8 -10.54 -2.36 -19.59
N ILE A 9 -9.60 -3.04 -20.25
CA ILE A 9 -8.82 -2.50 -21.38
C ILE A 9 -9.75 -2.11 -22.53
N VAL A 10 -10.65 -3.02 -22.94
CA VAL A 10 -11.64 -2.76 -23.99
C VAL A 10 -12.53 -1.58 -23.61
N LEU A 11 -13.24 -1.64 -22.48
CA LEU A 11 -14.18 -0.59 -22.05
C LEU A 11 -13.51 0.79 -21.91
N ASN A 12 -12.24 0.86 -21.50
CA ASN A 12 -11.49 2.12 -21.42
C ASN A 12 -11.25 2.75 -22.80
N GLY A 13 -11.19 1.97 -23.89
CA GLY A 13 -11.12 2.50 -25.27
C GLY A 13 -12.46 3.02 -25.80
N TYR A 14 -13.59 2.61 -25.21
CA TYR A 14 -14.92 3.07 -25.61
C TYR A 14 -15.43 4.26 -24.77
N TYR A 15 -14.93 4.47 -23.56
CA TYR A 15 -15.35 5.59 -22.67
C TYR A 15 -15.12 6.96 -23.34
N PRO A 16 -16.09 7.91 -23.35
CA PRO A 16 -17.34 7.96 -22.56
C PRO A 16 -18.56 7.26 -23.19
N PHE A 17 -18.36 6.34 -24.14
CA PHE A 17 -19.39 5.59 -24.88
C PHE A 17 -20.28 6.45 -25.80
N GLU A 18 -19.75 7.59 -26.25
CA GLU A 18 -20.36 8.42 -27.28
C GLU A 18 -20.01 7.90 -28.68
N LEU A 19 -21.02 7.64 -29.52
CA LEU A 19 -20.81 7.28 -30.93
C LEU A 19 -20.62 8.53 -31.80
N ARG A 20 -19.78 8.43 -32.85
CA ARG A 20 -19.60 9.49 -33.86
C ARG A 20 -20.59 9.33 -35.03
N THR A 21 -21.00 10.45 -35.62
CA THR A 21 -21.97 10.49 -36.74
C THR A 21 -21.38 10.14 -38.10
N GLN A 22 -20.06 10.21 -38.25
CA GLN A 22 -19.31 9.80 -39.45
C GLN A 22 -18.16 8.88 -39.03
N ILE A 23 -18.02 7.74 -39.69
CA ILE A 23 -17.01 6.71 -39.37
C ILE A 23 -15.60 7.23 -39.70
N SER A 24 -14.63 7.08 -38.79
CA SER A 24 -13.22 7.37 -39.09
C SER A 24 -12.54 6.22 -39.85
N SER A 25 -11.51 6.54 -40.64
CA SER A 25 -10.52 5.56 -41.09
C SER A 25 -9.84 4.88 -39.89
N PHE A 26 -9.36 3.65 -40.12
CA PHE A 26 -8.44 2.98 -39.22
C PHE A 26 -7.01 3.24 -39.72
N GLU A 27 -6.17 3.84 -38.89
CA GLU A 27 -4.81 4.22 -39.29
C GLU A 27 -3.83 3.04 -39.10
N TRP A 28 -3.34 2.50 -40.21
CA TRP A 28 -2.41 1.37 -40.19
C TRP A 28 -0.99 1.75 -39.78
N ILE A 29 -0.63 3.03 -39.92
CA ILE A 29 0.65 3.56 -39.45
C ILE A 29 0.58 3.72 -37.93
N PRO A 30 1.50 3.13 -37.14
CA PRO A 30 1.48 3.27 -35.70
C PRO A 30 2.02 4.64 -35.27
N PHE A 31 1.62 5.04 -34.06
CA PHE A 31 2.03 6.25 -33.36
C PHE A 31 1.62 7.57 -34.05
N THR A 32 0.66 7.57 -34.97
CA THR A 32 0.23 8.81 -35.66
C THR A 32 -0.37 9.82 -34.69
N GLY A 33 -1.17 9.36 -33.71
CA GLY A 33 -1.62 10.21 -32.61
C GLY A 33 -0.49 10.66 -31.68
N ALA A 34 0.52 9.81 -31.48
CA ALA A 34 1.65 10.08 -30.60
C ALA A 34 2.73 11.01 -31.19
N LEU A 35 2.86 11.05 -32.52
CA LEU A 35 3.82 11.92 -33.24
C LEU A 35 3.33 13.37 -33.34
N ASN A 36 2.00 13.58 -33.33
CA ASN A 36 1.38 14.90 -33.47
C ASN A 36 0.93 15.52 -32.12
N GLY A 37 1.11 14.80 -31.00
CA GLY A 37 0.66 15.21 -29.67
C GLY A 37 1.78 15.64 -28.71
N ASN A 38 1.41 15.95 -27.46
CA ASN A 38 2.37 16.27 -26.42
C ASN A 38 3.19 15.03 -26.03
N ILE A 39 4.51 15.09 -26.24
CA ILE A 39 5.41 13.94 -26.07
C ILE A 39 5.39 13.35 -24.64
N LEU A 40 5.19 14.17 -23.60
CA LEU A 40 5.11 13.69 -22.22
C LEU A 40 3.81 12.89 -21.99
N LEU A 41 2.67 13.41 -22.47
CA LEU A 41 1.40 12.68 -22.41
C LEU A 41 1.46 11.37 -23.20
N ASN A 42 2.15 11.38 -24.34
CA ASN A 42 2.30 10.20 -25.19
C ASN A 42 3.21 9.14 -24.54
N ILE A 43 4.34 9.53 -23.92
CA ILE A 43 5.17 8.63 -23.11
C ILE A 43 4.37 8.01 -21.95
N LEU A 44 3.55 8.81 -21.25
CA LEU A 44 2.70 8.33 -20.15
C LEU A 44 1.62 7.36 -20.64
N ALA A 45 0.93 7.68 -21.74
CA ALA A 45 -0.08 6.83 -22.34
C ALA A 45 0.52 5.50 -22.80
N THR A 46 1.63 5.52 -23.53
CA THR A 46 2.34 4.31 -23.99
C THR A 46 2.83 3.47 -22.81
N SER A 47 3.37 4.08 -21.75
CA SER A 47 3.84 3.38 -20.54
C SER A 47 2.69 2.69 -19.80
N LYS A 48 1.55 3.37 -19.63
CA LYS A 48 0.32 2.80 -19.04
C LYS A 48 -0.19 1.62 -19.88
N LYS A 49 -0.25 1.78 -21.21
CA LYS A 49 -0.69 0.74 -22.15
C LYS A 49 0.22 -0.50 -22.11
N LEU A 50 1.54 -0.33 -22.20
CA LEU A 50 2.53 -1.42 -22.10
C LEU A 50 2.38 -2.24 -20.80
N LEU A 51 2.17 -1.58 -19.66
CA LEU A 51 1.95 -2.24 -18.38
C LEU A 51 0.64 -3.04 -18.36
N LEU A 52 -0.45 -2.48 -18.89
CA LEU A 52 -1.75 -3.15 -18.99
C LEU A 52 -1.68 -4.38 -19.92
N TYR A 53 -1.07 -4.26 -21.10
CA TYR A 53 -0.93 -5.36 -22.06
C TYR A 53 0.00 -6.47 -21.54
N SER A 54 1.16 -6.13 -20.99
CA SER A 54 2.06 -7.09 -20.37
C SER A 54 1.36 -7.85 -19.23
N SER A 55 0.61 -7.14 -18.38
CA SER A 55 -0.18 -7.73 -17.30
C SER A 55 -1.28 -8.66 -17.82
N ALA A 56 -1.99 -8.28 -18.89
CA ALA A 56 -3.02 -9.10 -19.51
C ALA A 56 -2.44 -10.39 -20.12
N ILE A 57 -1.30 -10.31 -20.81
CA ILE A 57 -0.60 -11.47 -21.38
C ILE A 57 -0.15 -12.42 -20.26
N VAL A 58 0.51 -11.91 -19.21
CA VAL A 58 0.98 -12.74 -18.08
C VAL A 58 -0.19 -13.39 -17.36
N LEU A 59 -1.25 -12.64 -17.04
CA LEU A 59 -2.43 -13.17 -16.36
C LEU A 59 -3.16 -14.21 -17.20
N LEU A 60 -3.23 -14.04 -18.52
CA LEU A 60 -3.83 -15.04 -19.40
C LEU A 60 -2.93 -16.28 -19.53
N ASN A 61 -1.61 -16.10 -19.52
CA ASN A 61 -0.64 -17.20 -19.53
C ASN A 61 -0.72 -18.06 -18.25
N THR A 62 -1.06 -17.50 -17.09
CA THR A 62 -1.29 -18.32 -15.88
C THR A 62 -2.47 -19.29 -16.00
N SER A 63 -3.40 -19.06 -16.93
CA SER A 63 -4.52 -19.97 -17.22
C SER A 63 -4.26 -20.89 -18.42
N ILE A 64 -3.58 -20.41 -19.47
CA ILE A 64 -3.39 -21.15 -20.73
C ILE A 64 -2.07 -21.94 -20.76
N GLY A 65 -1.05 -21.51 -20.01
CA GLY A 65 0.28 -22.14 -19.97
C GLY A 65 1.11 -22.00 -21.25
N LYS A 66 0.66 -21.21 -22.24
CA LYS A 66 1.35 -20.97 -23.51
C LYS A 66 1.42 -19.48 -23.83
N LEU A 67 2.57 -18.86 -23.54
CA LEU A 67 2.75 -17.41 -23.63
C LEU A 67 2.48 -16.84 -25.03
N LYS A 68 2.90 -17.54 -26.09
CA LYS A 68 2.62 -17.17 -27.49
C LYS A 68 1.12 -17.17 -27.79
N THR A 69 0.38 -18.17 -27.30
CA THR A 69 -1.08 -18.26 -27.44
C THR A 69 -1.78 -17.15 -26.64
N SER A 70 -1.32 -16.86 -25.42
CA SER A 70 -1.84 -15.74 -24.63
C SER A 70 -1.59 -14.40 -25.32
N THR A 71 -0.39 -14.17 -25.87
CA THR A 71 -0.08 -12.96 -26.66
C THR A 71 -1.02 -12.82 -27.85
N ALA A 72 -1.22 -13.89 -28.64
CA ALA A 72 -2.10 -13.89 -29.80
C ALA A 72 -3.57 -13.56 -29.44
N ILE A 73 -4.08 -14.12 -28.33
CA ILE A 73 -5.45 -13.83 -27.86
C ILE A 73 -5.57 -12.36 -27.43
N VAL A 74 -4.62 -11.84 -26.64
CA VAL A 74 -4.64 -10.42 -26.23
C VAL A 74 -4.53 -9.50 -27.46
N SER A 75 -3.68 -9.82 -28.45
CA SER A 75 -3.51 -8.99 -29.64
C SER A 75 -4.75 -8.97 -30.52
N VAL A 76 -5.45 -10.09 -30.67
CA VAL A 76 -6.73 -10.15 -31.40
C VAL A 76 -7.81 -9.33 -30.67
N ILE A 77 -7.93 -9.46 -29.35
CA ILE A 77 -8.92 -8.70 -28.57
C ILE A 77 -8.66 -7.18 -28.68
N VAL A 78 -7.40 -6.76 -28.53
CA VAL A 78 -7.03 -5.34 -28.66
C VAL A 78 -7.25 -4.83 -30.09
N LEU A 79 -6.85 -5.57 -31.12
CA LEU A 79 -7.07 -5.17 -32.52
C LEU A 79 -8.56 -5.03 -32.86
N VAL A 80 -9.40 -5.98 -32.44
CA VAL A 80 -10.86 -5.89 -32.63
C VAL A 80 -11.44 -4.69 -31.86
N SER A 81 -10.91 -4.38 -30.67
CA SER A 81 -11.31 -3.22 -29.88
C SER A 81 -10.92 -1.89 -30.55
N GLU A 82 -9.73 -1.80 -31.15
CA GLU A 82 -9.28 -0.63 -31.91
C GLU A 82 -10.07 -0.46 -33.22
N VAL A 83 -10.33 -1.55 -33.95
CA VAL A 83 -11.20 -1.49 -35.15
C VAL A 83 -12.62 -1.05 -34.77
N GLY A 84 -13.18 -1.49 -33.64
CA GLY A 84 -14.50 -1.04 -33.18
C GLY A 84 -14.52 0.42 -32.69
N GLN A 85 -13.37 1.02 -32.37
CA GLN A 85 -13.28 2.44 -32.02
C GLN A 85 -13.51 3.40 -33.20
N ILE A 86 -13.59 2.92 -34.45
CA ILE A 86 -13.97 3.75 -35.62
C ILE A 86 -15.38 4.36 -35.49
N PHE A 87 -16.22 3.79 -34.62
CA PHE A 87 -17.57 4.26 -34.31
C PHE A 87 -17.64 5.16 -33.07
N VAL A 88 -16.56 5.27 -32.28
CA VAL A 88 -16.52 6.00 -30.99
C VAL A 88 -16.00 7.41 -31.21
N LYS A 89 -16.58 8.41 -30.54
CA LYS A 89 -16.16 9.81 -30.61
C LYS A 89 -14.86 10.04 -29.82
N ASN A 90 -14.00 10.96 -30.30
CA ASN A 90 -12.70 11.31 -29.70
C ASN A 90 -11.64 10.18 -29.63
N SER A 91 -11.90 9.00 -30.20
CA SER A 91 -10.88 7.97 -30.46
C SER A 91 -10.03 8.30 -31.69
N VAL A 92 -8.81 7.78 -31.72
CA VAL A 92 -7.94 7.71 -32.90
C VAL A 92 -7.58 6.23 -33.08
N PRO A 93 -8.39 5.46 -33.83
CA PRO A 93 -8.19 4.01 -33.97
C PRO A 93 -6.98 3.75 -34.88
N GLU A 94 -5.89 3.24 -34.29
CA GLU A 94 -4.62 3.02 -34.98
C GLU A 94 -3.93 1.70 -34.58
N SER A 95 -3.00 1.22 -35.40
CA SER A 95 -2.31 -0.07 -35.21
C SER A 95 -1.38 -0.13 -33.97
N THR A 96 -1.13 1.00 -33.31
CA THR A 96 -0.22 1.17 -32.17
C THR A 96 -0.44 0.14 -31.07
N ASP A 97 -1.67 -0.01 -30.59
CA ASP A 97 -1.94 -0.81 -29.40
C ASP A 97 -1.79 -2.31 -29.67
N PHE A 98 -2.17 -2.75 -30.87
CA PHE A 98 -1.89 -4.09 -31.37
C PHE A 98 -0.38 -4.37 -31.42
N ILE A 99 0.41 -3.43 -31.93
CA ILE A 99 1.88 -3.54 -31.98
C ILE A 99 2.49 -3.54 -30.58
N LEU A 100 2.01 -2.71 -29.65
CA LEU A 100 2.47 -2.70 -28.25
C LEU A 100 2.18 -4.03 -27.55
N VAL A 101 1.07 -4.70 -27.84
CA VAL A 101 0.78 -6.05 -27.33
C VAL A 101 1.77 -7.08 -27.88
N LEU A 102 2.08 -7.04 -29.19
CA LEU A 102 3.07 -7.95 -29.79
C LEU A 102 4.48 -7.72 -29.24
N ILE A 103 4.90 -6.47 -29.10
CA ILE A 103 6.18 -6.10 -28.46
C ILE A 103 6.21 -6.60 -27.01
N SER A 104 5.14 -6.40 -26.24
CA SER A 104 5.02 -6.90 -24.86
C SER A 104 5.17 -8.41 -24.80
N GLY A 105 4.50 -9.15 -25.70
CA GLY A 105 4.61 -10.61 -25.78
C GLY A 105 5.98 -11.12 -26.18
N TYR A 106 6.64 -10.44 -27.13
CA TYR A 106 8.03 -10.73 -27.54
C TYR A 106 9.02 -10.49 -26.39
N LEU A 107 8.92 -9.36 -25.70
CA LEU A 107 9.74 -9.03 -24.54
C LEU A 107 9.53 -10.06 -23.41
N LEU A 108 8.27 -10.41 -23.08
CA LEU A 108 7.99 -11.46 -22.11
C LEU A 108 8.58 -12.82 -22.53
N ASN A 109 8.48 -13.19 -23.80
CA ASN A 109 9.01 -14.47 -24.31
C ASN A 109 10.53 -14.57 -24.23
N ASN A 110 11.25 -13.45 -24.34
CA ASN A 110 12.72 -13.46 -24.40
C ASN A 110 13.38 -13.03 -23.08
N LEU A 111 12.67 -12.32 -22.20
CA LEU A 111 13.17 -11.84 -20.90
C LEU A 111 12.62 -12.63 -19.70
N VAL A 112 11.49 -13.35 -19.84
CA VAL A 112 10.80 -13.99 -18.70
C VAL A 112 10.72 -15.52 -18.83
N THR A 113 10.78 -16.08 -20.05
CA THR A 113 10.91 -17.54 -20.26
C THR A 113 12.37 -17.95 -20.49
N PRO A 114 13.00 -18.74 -19.60
CA PRO A 114 14.29 -19.36 -19.88
C PRO A 114 14.20 -20.31 -21.08
N GLN A 115 15.23 -20.35 -21.93
CA GLN A 115 15.38 -21.41 -22.93
C GLN A 115 15.52 -22.76 -22.21
N GLY A 116 14.61 -23.70 -22.45
CA GLY A 116 14.66 -25.03 -21.82
C GLY A 116 13.33 -25.71 -21.46
N MET A 117 12.20 -25.35 -22.07
CA MET A 117 10.91 -26.04 -21.87
C MET A 117 10.22 -26.41 -23.20
N ASP A 118 10.93 -27.14 -24.06
CA ASP A 118 10.32 -27.93 -25.13
C ASP A 118 10.39 -29.43 -24.77
N ASN A 119 9.22 -30.08 -24.78
CA ASN A 119 8.97 -31.53 -24.60
C ASN A 119 9.39 -32.23 -23.27
N PRO A 120 8.43 -32.50 -22.36
CA PRO A 120 8.61 -33.46 -21.26
C PRO A 120 8.45 -34.95 -21.69
N ALA A 121 8.35 -35.25 -23.00
CA ALA A 121 7.97 -36.57 -23.50
C ALA A 121 9.13 -37.56 -23.75
N LYS A 122 10.39 -37.20 -23.46
CA LYS A 122 11.57 -38.07 -23.66
C LYS A 122 12.60 -37.98 -22.53
N SER A 123 12.24 -38.45 -21.33
CA SER A 123 13.22 -38.95 -20.35
C SER A 123 12.66 -40.15 -19.59
N SER A 124 12.62 -41.29 -20.29
CA SER A 124 12.25 -42.58 -19.71
C SER A 124 13.31 -43.09 -18.72
N ALA A 125 12.84 -43.66 -17.61
CA ALA A 125 13.43 -44.81 -16.93
C ALA A 125 14.93 -44.75 -16.52
N ALA A 126 15.20 -44.20 -15.33
CA ALA A 126 16.18 -44.75 -14.38
C ALA A 126 15.99 -44.16 -12.96
N GLY A 127 16.11 -44.98 -11.91
CA GLY A 127 16.46 -44.49 -10.56
C GLY A 127 15.34 -44.17 -9.55
N SER A 128 14.22 -44.91 -9.53
CA SER A 128 13.21 -44.79 -8.47
C SER A 128 13.35 -45.85 -7.36
N SER A 129 13.94 -45.49 -6.21
CA SER A 129 13.72 -46.22 -4.95
C SER A 129 14.07 -45.44 -3.67
N ASN A 130 15.18 -44.68 -3.63
CA ASN A 130 15.73 -44.13 -2.38
C ASN A 130 15.49 -42.63 -2.10
N LEU A 131 14.75 -41.90 -2.95
CA LEU A 131 14.54 -40.45 -2.80
C LEU A 131 13.22 -40.05 -2.12
N SER A 132 12.27 -40.97 -1.94
CA SER A 132 10.93 -40.65 -1.42
C SER A 132 10.90 -40.40 0.10
N SER A 133 11.63 -41.16 0.90
CA SER A 133 11.63 -41.04 2.36
C SER A 133 12.28 -39.74 2.85
N GLN A 134 13.50 -39.43 2.41
CA GLN A 134 14.20 -38.19 2.78
C GLN A 134 13.51 -36.92 2.25
N SER A 135 12.80 -36.98 1.12
CA SER A 135 12.01 -35.86 0.63
C SER A 135 10.69 -35.69 1.38
N LEU A 136 10.06 -36.77 1.85
CA LEU A 136 8.93 -36.69 2.77
C LEU A 136 9.35 -36.10 4.11
N GLU A 137 10.45 -36.55 4.72
CA GLU A 137 10.94 -35.99 5.99
C GLU A 137 11.36 -34.52 5.86
N ARG A 138 11.99 -34.12 4.75
CA ARG A 138 12.26 -32.69 4.47
C ARG A 138 10.98 -31.89 4.19
N GLY A 139 9.98 -32.49 3.56
CA GLY A 139 8.67 -31.87 3.36
C GLY A 139 7.89 -31.69 4.67
N LEU A 140 7.95 -32.68 5.57
CA LEU A 140 7.30 -32.67 6.89
C LEU A 140 8.00 -31.72 7.88
N THR A 141 9.33 -31.61 7.83
CA THR A 141 10.07 -30.61 8.61
C THR A 141 9.85 -29.18 8.09
N LEU A 142 9.76 -28.97 6.76
CA LEU A 142 9.34 -27.66 6.22
C LEU A 142 7.87 -27.35 6.55
N GLY A 143 6.98 -28.34 6.51
CA GLY A 143 5.57 -28.20 6.90
C GLY A 143 5.38 -27.77 8.35
N ARG A 144 6.15 -28.36 9.28
CA ARG A 144 6.22 -27.94 10.69
C ARG A 144 6.82 -26.56 10.91
N THR A 145 7.60 -26.03 9.97
CA THR A 145 8.24 -24.71 10.13
C THR A 145 7.23 -23.54 10.09
N ILE A 146 6.02 -23.77 9.58
CA ILE A 146 4.95 -22.76 9.51
C ILE A 146 4.14 -22.66 10.84
N GLU A 147 4.32 -23.59 11.78
CA GLU A 147 3.52 -23.65 13.02
C GLU A 147 3.99 -22.69 14.13
N ASN A 148 5.14 -22.01 13.98
CA ASN A 148 5.70 -21.13 15.02
C ASN A 148 6.07 -19.73 14.51
N ASN A 149 5.10 -18.80 14.61
CA ASN A 149 5.30 -17.35 14.80
C ASN A 149 6.44 -16.73 13.96
N SER A 150 6.49 -17.06 12.67
CA SER A 150 7.72 -16.94 11.87
C SER A 150 7.98 -15.51 11.39
N TYR A 151 9.23 -15.09 11.59
CA TYR A 151 9.73 -13.77 11.17
C TYR A 151 9.82 -13.68 9.63
N ILE A 152 9.14 -12.69 9.04
CA ILE A 152 9.16 -12.45 7.58
C ILE A 152 10.23 -11.42 7.24
N ARG A 153 11.22 -11.86 6.46
CA ARG A 153 12.46 -11.10 6.19
C ARG A 153 12.20 -9.81 5.41
N GLY A 154 12.95 -8.76 5.76
CA GLY A 154 12.96 -7.46 5.10
C GLY A 154 11.79 -6.53 5.46
N LEU A 155 10.69 -7.03 6.05
CA LEU A 155 9.52 -6.20 6.34
C LEU A 155 9.73 -5.20 7.48
N ASP A 156 10.63 -5.48 8.43
CA ASP A 156 11.06 -4.48 9.41
C ASP A 156 11.90 -3.37 8.75
N GLY A 157 12.71 -3.70 7.75
CA GLY A 157 13.40 -2.66 6.97
C GLY A 157 12.42 -1.75 6.23
N LEU A 158 11.33 -2.28 5.67
CA LEU A 158 10.26 -1.45 5.09
C LEU A 158 9.60 -0.53 6.13
N ARG A 159 9.44 -0.97 7.39
CA ARG A 159 8.96 -0.11 8.50
C ARG A 159 9.92 1.03 8.82
N ALA A 160 11.24 0.79 8.73
CA ALA A 160 12.24 1.83 8.95
C ALA A 160 12.09 2.96 7.92
N PHE A 161 11.98 2.61 6.64
CA PHE A 161 11.73 3.58 5.56
C PHE A 161 10.37 4.27 5.70
N ALA A 162 9.32 3.55 6.09
CA ALA A 162 8.00 4.13 6.35
C ALA A 162 8.02 5.19 7.47
N ALA A 163 8.69 4.90 8.60
CA ALA A 163 8.84 5.86 9.71
C ALA A 163 9.71 7.07 9.32
N LEU A 164 10.80 6.85 8.57
CA LEU A 164 11.67 7.93 8.11
C LEU A 164 10.97 8.84 7.09
N ALA A 165 10.18 8.29 6.18
CA ALA A 165 9.40 9.08 5.22
C ALA A 165 8.39 9.99 5.94
N VAL A 166 7.71 9.49 6.98
CA VAL A 166 6.79 10.31 7.80
C VAL A 166 7.54 11.35 8.65
N PHE A 167 8.75 11.04 9.14
CA PHE A 167 9.61 12.02 9.80
C PHE A 167 9.95 13.19 8.84
N ILE A 168 10.31 12.87 7.59
CA ILE A 168 10.70 13.84 6.55
C ILE A 168 9.54 14.80 6.21
N VAL A 169 8.31 14.31 6.12
CA VAL A 169 7.12 15.16 5.87
C VAL A 169 6.98 16.24 6.93
N HIS A 170 7.02 15.86 8.20
CA HIS A 170 6.82 16.80 9.30
C HIS A 170 8.04 17.70 9.51
N PHE A 171 9.25 17.20 9.22
CA PHE A 171 10.44 18.01 9.11
C PHE A 171 10.25 19.12 8.05
N GLN A 172 9.79 18.76 6.85
CA GLN A 172 9.53 19.70 5.76
C GLN A 172 8.46 20.73 6.11
N GLN A 173 7.40 20.34 6.84
CA GLN A 173 6.37 21.27 7.36
C GLN A 173 6.93 22.33 8.33
N PHE A 174 8.07 22.08 8.97
CA PHE A 174 8.73 23.03 9.88
C PHE A 174 9.83 23.85 9.21
N THR A 175 10.52 23.30 8.19
CA THR A 175 11.68 23.95 7.56
C THR A 175 11.38 24.62 6.23
N ASN A 176 10.38 24.14 5.47
CA ASN A 176 10.07 24.58 4.11
C ASN A 176 11.30 24.63 3.19
N VAL A 177 12.18 23.63 3.25
CA VAL A 177 13.37 23.57 2.39
C VAL A 177 12.95 23.28 0.96
N GLU A 178 13.22 24.20 0.04
CA GLU A 178 12.99 24.01 -1.39
C GLU A 178 14.23 23.41 -2.06
N LEU A 179 14.03 22.32 -2.81
CA LEU A 179 15.09 21.64 -3.56
C LEU A 179 14.51 21.02 -4.83
N SER A 180 15.00 21.46 -5.99
CA SER A 180 14.64 20.91 -7.29
C SER A 180 15.87 20.74 -8.19
N LEU A 181 15.85 19.72 -9.03
CA LEU A 181 16.91 19.36 -9.98
C LEU A 181 16.25 19.01 -11.32
N GLY A 182 16.04 20.03 -12.15
CA GLY A 182 15.34 19.91 -13.43
C GLY A 182 13.89 19.45 -13.23
N PRO A 183 13.45 18.34 -13.86
CA PRO A 183 12.09 17.83 -13.70
C PRO A 183 11.85 17.12 -12.35
N ILE A 184 12.90 16.87 -11.55
CA ILE A 184 12.79 16.19 -10.25
C ILE A 184 12.68 17.24 -9.15
N ASP A 185 11.52 17.28 -8.49
CA ASP A 185 11.24 18.14 -7.34
C ASP A 185 11.38 17.33 -6.04
N PHE A 186 12.48 17.55 -5.32
CA PHE A 186 12.72 16.92 -4.02
C PHE A 186 11.84 17.51 -2.91
N THR A 187 11.40 18.76 -3.05
CA THR A 187 10.38 19.38 -2.18
C THR A 187 9.08 18.58 -2.23
N ARG A 188 8.57 18.33 -3.44
CA ARG A 188 7.39 17.49 -3.69
C ARG A 188 7.61 16.07 -3.17
N TRP A 189 8.78 15.47 -3.42
CA TRP A 189 9.12 14.14 -2.89
C TRP A 189 9.07 14.07 -1.35
N MET A 190 9.62 15.07 -0.65
CA MET A 190 9.57 15.15 0.81
C MET A 190 8.15 15.29 1.35
N ILE A 191 7.31 16.12 0.72
CA ILE A 191 5.88 16.27 1.06
C ILE A 191 5.11 14.95 0.82
N ASN A 192 5.43 14.26 -0.28
CA ASN A 192 4.89 12.95 -0.65
C ASN A 192 5.49 11.76 0.16
N GLY A 193 6.42 12.00 1.07
CA GLY A 193 6.87 11.02 2.07
C GLY A 193 5.74 10.53 2.98
N ASN A 194 4.57 11.19 2.92
CA ASN A 194 3.35 10.82 3.63
C ASN A 194 2.82 9.44 3.21
N THR A 195 3.24 8.93 2.05
CA THR A 195 3.01 7.56 1.57
C THR A 195 3.68 6.48 2.47
N GLY A 196 4.57 6.86 3.40
CA GLY A 196 4.98 6.00 4.52
C GLY A 196 3.81 5.50 5.37
N VAL A 197 2.75 6.29 5.53
CA VAL A 197 1.50 5.86 6.21
C VAL A 197 0.77 4.79 5.39
N ALA A 198 0.67 4.96 4.07
CA ALA A 198 0.12 3.95 3.18
C ALA A 198 0.89 2.62 3.27
N LEU A 199 2.22 2.68 3.37
CA LEU A 199 3.07 1.51 3.58
C LEU A 199 2.80 0.83 4.94
N PHE A 200 2.58 1.59 6.03
CA PHE A 200 2.17 1.01 7.31
C PHE A 200 0.81 0.32 7.24
N PHE A 201 -0.21 0.94 6.62
CA PHE A 201 -1.53 0.32 6.49
C PHE A 201 -1.50 -0.95 5.62
N ALA A 202 -0.75 -0.95 4.52
CA ALA A 202 -0.54 -2.15 3.69
C ALA A 202 0.23 -3.24 4.44
N LEU A 203 1.27 -2.88 5.23
CA LEU A 203 2.01 -3.83 6.09
C LEU A 203 1.13 -4.45 7.18
N SER A 204 0.25 -3.66 7.80
CA SER A 204 -0.70 -4.17 8.81
C SER A 204 -1.75 -5.06 8.17
N GLY A 205 -2.30 -4.71 7.01
CA GLY A 205 -3.18 -5.60 6.25
C GLY A 205 -2.50 -6.93 5.87
N PHE A 206 -1.27 -6.85 5.37
CA PHE A 206 -0.50 -8.02 4.97
C PHE A 206 -0.19 -8.94 6.17
N LEU A 207 0.40 -8.41 7.24
CA LEU A 207 0.89 -9.25 8.33
C LEU A 207 -0.21 -9.76 9.25
N LEU A 208 -1.25 -8.97 9.48
CA LEU A 208 -2.30 -9.34 10.43
C LEU A 208 -3.27 -10.35 9.84
N SER A 209 -3.48 -10.35 8.52
CA SER A 209 -4.37 -11.29 7.84
C SER A 209 -3.78 -12.69 7.63
N ILE A 210 -2.46 -12.88 7.73
CA ILE A 210 -1.83 -14.20 7.49
C ILE A 210 -2.45 -15.33 8.33
N PRO A 211 -2.60 -15.21 9.67
CA PRO A 211 -3.22 -16.26 10.48
C PRO A 211 -4.70 -16.50 10.16
N PHE A 212 -5.41 -15.47 9.67
CA PHE A 212 -6.81 -15.59 9.29
C PHE A 212 -6.99 -16.28 7.93
N TRP A 213 -6.11 -16.00 6.95
CA TRP A 213 -6.07 -16.74 5.69
C TRP A 213 -5.66 -18.21 5.89
N GLN A 214 -4.72 -18.48 6.79
CA GLN A 214 -4.36 -19.85 7.19
C GLN A 214 -5.53 -20.56 7.88
N GLY A 215 -6.23 -19.86 8.79
CA GLY A 215 -7.45 -20.38 9.43
C GLY A 215 -8.56 -20.67 8.41
N LEU A 216 -8.79 -19.78 7.44
CA LEU A 216 -9.75 -19.99 6.35
C LEU A 216 -9.41 -21.22 5.50
N GLU A 217 -8.13 -21.44 5.19
CA GLU A 217 -7.67 -22.63 4.47
C GLU A 217 -7.89 -23.92 5.26
N ARG A 218 -7.67 -23.89 6.58
CA ARG A 218 -7.82 -25.06 7.48
C ARG A 218 -9.24 -25.22 8.05
N GLN A 219 -10.14 -24.30 7.76
CA GLN A 219 -11.48 -24.15 8.40
C GLN A 219 -11.43 -23.95 9.93
N GLU A 220 -10.31 -23.46 10.45
CA GLU A 220 -10.06 -23.21 11.87
C GLU A 220 -10.53 -21.81 12.29
N THR A 221 -11.11 -21.69 13.49
CA THR A 221 -11.43 -20.40 14.11
C THR A 221 -10.25 -19.83 14.88
N HIS A 222 -9.75 -18.67 14.47
CA HIS A 222 -8.74 -17.95 15.24
C HIS A 222 -9.36 -17.33 16.51
N ASN A 223 -8.64 -17.32 17.63
CA ASN A 223 -9.10 -16.68 18.86
C ASN A 223 -8.99 -15.15 18.74
N THR A 224 -10.09 -14.50 18.33
CA THR A 224 -10.20 -13.05 18.14
C THR A 224 -9.80 -12.26 19.39
N LEU A 225 -10.18 -12.71 20.58
CA LEU A 225 -9.84 -12.03 21.83
C LEU A 225 -8.32 -12.03 22.09
N THR A 226 -7.65 -13.16 21.86
CA THR A 226 -6.18 -13.28 21.97
C THR A 226 -5.48 -12.42 20.92
N TYR A 227 -5.98 -12.40 19.68
CA TYR A 227 -5.50 -11.50 18.64
C TYR A 227 -5.60 -10.02 19.06
N LEU A 228 -6.78 -9.57 19.50
CA LEU A 228 -7.02 -8.19 19.94
C LEU A 228 -6.16 -7.82 21.15
N LYS A 229 -6.02 -8.70 22.16
CA LYS A 229 -5.10 -8.51 23.29
C LYS A 229 -3.66 -8.30 22.81
N HIS A 230 -3.16 -9.14 21.90
CA HIS A 230 -1.81 -8.98 21.32
C HIS A 230 -1.63 -7.70 20.51
N ARG A 231 -2.71 -7.11 19.97
CA ARG A 231 -2.67 -5.82 19.28
C ARG A 231 -2.69 -4.65 20.26
N ALA A 232 -3.61 -4.65 21.22
CA ALA A 232 -3.71 -3.64 22.26
C ALA A 232 -2.40 -3.51 23.05
N VAL A 233 -1.79 -4.63 23.45
CA VAL A 233 -0.49 -4.69 24.14
C VAL A 233 0.66 -4.06 23.33
N ARG A 234 0.57 -4.04 21.99
CA ARG A 234 1.59 -3.44 21.12
C ARG A 234 1.45 -1.92 21.00
N ILE A 235 0.22 -1.40 20.94
CA ILE A 235 -0.07 0.00 20.63
C ILE A 235 -0.40 0.81 21.89
N VAL A 236 -1.35 0.35 22.70
CA VAL A 236 -1.95 1.15 23.78
C VAL A 236 -0.93 1.70 24.79
N PRO A 237 0.11 0.97 25.25
CA PRO A 237 1.01 1.48 26.28
C PRO A 237 1.81 2.72 25.85
N LEU A 238 2.38 2.71 24.63
CA LEU A 238 3.22 3.83 24.17
C LEU A 238 2.37 5.01 23.70
N TYR A 239 1.23 4.72 23.07
CA TYR A 239 0.25 5.73 22.72
C TYR A 239 -0.22 6.51 23.96
N TYR A 240 -0.67 5.82 25.02
CA TYR A 240 -1.08 6.48 26.26
C TYR A 240 0.07 7.18 26.98
N LEU A 241 1.29 6.63 26.98
CA LEU A 241 2.44 7.33 27.54
C LEU A 241 2.66 8.69 26.86
N CYS A 242 2.66 8.73 25.52
CA CYS A 242 2.83 9.97 24.77
C CYS A 242 1.62 10.91 24.95
N PHE A 243 0.40 10.38 24.89
CA PHE A 243 -0.84 11.14 25.10
C PHE A 243 -0.88 11.82 26.48
N PHE A 244 -0.68 11.08 27.57
CA PHE A 244 -0.65 11.66 28.92
C PHE A 244 0.55 12.58 29.12
N GLY A 245 1.72 12.25 28.58
CA GLY A 245 2.88 13.15 28.58
C GLY A 245 2.59 14.49 27.91
N LEU A 246 1.93 14.48 26.76
CA LEU A 246 1.49 15.69 26.06
C LEU A 246 0.40 16.46 26.80
N LEU A 247 -0.54 15.78 27.47
CA LEU A 247 -1.53 16.44 28.32
C LEU A 247 -0.87 17.18 29.51
N ILE A 248 0.14 16.57 30.14
CA ILE A 248 0.91 17.19 31.23
C ILE A 248 1.74 18.37 30.70
N MET A 249 2.49 18.18 29.61
CA MET A 249 3.33 19.23 29.01
C MET A 249 2.52 20.42 28.48
N LYS A 250 1.30 20.19 28.00
CA LYS A 250 0.36 21.23 27.53
C LYS A 250 -0.50 21.78 28.69
N GLY A 251 -0.15 21.51 29.95
CA GLY A 251 -0.91 21.86 31.15
C GLY A 251 -1.47 23.28 31.09
N PHE A 252 -2.81 23.36 30.95
CA PHE A 252 -3.61 24.59 30.87
C PHE A 252 -3.16 25.64 29.82
N SER A 253 -2.26 25.29 28.89
CA SER A 253 -1.54 26.24 28.04
C SER A 253 -1.72 25.93 26.55
N GLY A 254 -2.89 26.28 26.02
CA GLY A 254 -3.23 26.19 24.59
C GLY A 254 -4.75 26.23 24.37
N PRO A 255 -5.24 26.10 23.12
CA PRO A 255 -6.68 25.98 22.85
C PRO A 255 -7.25 24.84 23.68
N GLU A 256 -8.37 25.11 24.36
CA GLU A 256 -8.90 24.28 25.43
C GLU A 256 -8.97 22.81 25.02
N VAL A 257 -8.26 21.97 25.79
CA VAL A 257 -8.37 20.51 25.64
C VAL A 257 -9.71 20.11 26.26
N SER A 258 -10.78 20.29 25.48
CA SER A 258 -12.14 19.94 25.90
C SER A 258 -12.22 18.48 26.36
N PHE A 259 -13.13 18.19 27.28
CA PHE A 259 -13.40 16.83 27.74
C PHE A 259 -13.61 15.84 26.57
N ASN A 260 -14.33 16.28 25.54
CA ASN A 260 -14.57 15.53 24.31
C ASN A 260 -13.29 15.17 23.55
N ASN A 261 -12.24 15.99 23.66
CA ASN A 261 -10.93 15.73 23.05
C ASN A 261 -10.19 14.60 23.78
N ILE A 262 -10.21 14.62 25.12
CA ILE A 262 -9.58 13.60 25.97
C ILE A 262 -10.27 12.25 25.75
N ILE A 263 -11.60 12.22 25.82
CA ILE A 263 -12.39 10.99 25.64
C ILE A 263 -12.21 10.39 24.24
N SER A 264 -12.21 11.20 23.17
CA SER A 264 -12.06 10.64 21.82
C SER A 264 -10.67 10.07 21.55
N HIS A 265 -9.61 10.61 22.18
CA HIS A 265 -8.28 10.02 22.15
C HIS A 265 -8.15 8.74 22.98
N LEU A 266 -8.79 8.68 24.16
CA LEU A 266 -8.83 7.46 24.99
C LEU A 266 -9.49 6.29 24.25
N PHE A 267 -10.54 6.55 23.46
CA PHE A 267 -11.26 5.51 22.72
C PHE A 267 -10.83 5.33 21.26
N PHE A 268 -9.78 6.02 20.78
CA PHE A 268 -9.29 5.92 19.40
C PHE A 268 -10.37 6.28 18.34
N VAL A 269 -11.17 7.31 18.62
CA VAL A 269 -12.25 7.83 17.75
C VAL A 269 -12.08 9.32 17.40
N HIS A 270 -10.97 9.95 17.80
CA HIS A 270 -10.67 11.36 17.52
C HIS A 270 -10.50 11.68 16.03
N ASN A 271 -10.28 10.68 15.18
CA ASN A 271 -10.22 10.87 13.73
C ASN A 271 -11.60 11.11 13.07
N LEU A 272 -12.71 10.93 13.80
CA LEU A 272 -14.06 11.10 13.28
C LEU A 272 -14.57 12.55 13.30
N LYS A 273 -13.74 13.53 13.68
CA LYS A 273 -14.15 14.94 13.81
C LYS A 273 -13.02 15.91 13.42
N ASP A 274 -13.34 16.89 12.58
CA ASP A 274 -12.37 17.85 12.03
C ASP A 274 -11.56 18.58 13.10
N SER A 275 -12.20 18.98 14.21
CA SER A 275 -11.54 19.70 15.31
C SER A 275 -10.70 18.81 16.24
N GLN A 276 -10.68 17.49 16.05
CA GLN A 276 -10.00 16.54 16.94
C GLN A 276 -8.89 15.73 16.25
N VAL A 277 -9.02 15.44 14.96
CA VAL A 277 -8.13 14.52 14.22
C VAL A 277 -6.64 14.90 14.24
N MET A 278 -6.31 16.20 14.23
CA MET A 278 -4.92 16.72 14.33
C MET A 278 -4.57 17.31 15.70
N SER A 279 -5.45 17.16 16.69
CA SER A 279 -5.22 17.74 18.02
C SER A 279 -4.23 16.89 18.83
N LEU A 280 -3.57 17.54 19.80
CA LEU A 280 -2.47 17.02 20.61
C LEU A 280 -1.22 16.60 19.81
N ASN A 281 -1.32 15.60 18.94
CA ASN A 281 -0.23 15.10 18.10
C ASN A 281 -0.78 14.66 16.71
N PRO A 282 -0.50 15.41 15.63
CA PRO A 282 -1.01 15.13 14.28
C PRO A 282 -0.86 13.66 13.79
N PRO A 283 0.23 12.92 14.06
CA PRO A 283 0.32 11.51 13.66
C PRO A 283 -0.69 10.55 14.33
N PHE A 284 -1.37 10.94 15.43
CA PHE A 284 -2.21 10.04 16.22
C PHE A 284 -3.45 9.49 15.49
N TRP A 285 -3.98 10.17 14.47
CA TRP A 285 -5.17 9.65 13.75
C TRP A 285 -4.89 8.31 13.06
N THR A 286 -3.64 8.04 12.64
CA THR A 286 -3.30 6.75 12.01
C THR A 286 -3.49 5.59 12.98
N LEU A 287 -3.20 5.80 14.26
CA LEU A 287 -3.34 4.80 15.31
C LEU A 287 -4.82 4.55 15.63
N ALA A 288 -5.68 5.57 15.49
CA ALA A 288 -7.13 5.38 15.52
C ALA A 288 -7.61 4.50 14.36
N VAL A 289 -7.20 4.82 13.13
CA VAL A 289 -7.50 4.00 11.95
C VAL A 289 -6.91 2.59 12.08
N GLU A 290 -5.73 2.42 12.70
CA GLU A 290 -5.12 1.10 12.90
C GLU A 290 -5.90 0.25 13.92
N MET A 291 -6.35 0.85 15.03
CA MET A 291 -7.24 0.18 15.99
C MET A 291 -8.59 -0.19 15.33
N GLN A 292 -9.11 0.66 14.45
CA GLN A 292 -10.31 0.37 13.66
C GLN A 292 -10.08 -0.79 12.69
N PHE A 293 -8.92 -0.87 12.02
CA PHE A 293 -8.53 -2.04 11.21
C PHE A 293 -8.41 -3.32 12.04
N TYR A 294 -7.92 -3.25 13.27
CA TYR A 294 -7.81 -4.42 14.15
C TYR A 294 -9.19 -4.99 14.52
N LEU A 295 -10.21 -4.14 14.68
CA LEU A 295 -11.59 -4.57 14.90
C LEU A 295 -12.26 -5.06 13.60
N LEU A 296 -11.96 -4.43 12.46
CA LEU A 296 -12.53 -4.77 11.16
C LEU A 296 -12.05 -6.13 10.63
N LEU A 297 -10.76 -6.45 10.79
CA LEU A 297 -10.16 -7.65 10.18
C LEU A 297 -10.86 -8.97 10.62
N PRO A 298 -11.16 -9.22 11.91
CA PRO A 298 -11.97 -10.37 12.31
C PRO A 298 -13.36 -10.40 11.65
N LEU A 299 -14.03 -9.25 11.48
CA LEU A 299 -15.35 -9.17 10.85
C LEU A 299 -15.31 -9.57 9.37
N VAL A 300 -14.29 -9.08 8.64
CA VAL A 300 -14.02 -9.50 7.25
C VAL A 300 -13.86 -11.02 7.17
N PHE A 301 -13.06 -11.63 8.05
CA PHE A 301 -12.86 -13.07 8.02
C PHE A 301 -14.02 -13.91 8.56
N ILE A 302 -14.90 -13.35 9.41
CA ILE A 302 -16.18 -13.98 9.74
C ILE A 302 -17.07 -14.06 8.49
N ALA A 303 -17.17 -12.98 7.71
CA ALA A 303 -17.92 -12.97 6.45
C ALA A 303 -17.33 -13.90 5.39
N LEU A 304 -16.00 -13.99 5.30
CA LEU A 304 -15.31 -14.90 4.37
C LEU A 304 -15.30 -16.37 4.84
N ARG A 305 -15.57 -16.67 6.12
CA ARG A 305 -15.36 -18.01 6.74
C ARG A 305 -16.04 -19.17 6.00
N GLN A 306 -17.23 -18.94 5.45
CA GLN A 306 -18.00 -19.96 4.74
C GLN A 306 -17.58 -20.14 3.28
N LEU A 307 -16.72 -19.27 2.76
CA LEU A 307 -16.29 -19.28 1.36
C LEU A 307 -15.04 -20.15 1.18
N LYS A 308 -14.94 -20.84 0.05
CA LYS A 308 -13.68 -21.48 -0.37
C LYS A 308 -12.60 -20.41 -0.53
N TYR A 309 -11.35 -20.74 -0.19
CA TYR A 309 -10.19 -19.83 -0.23
C TYR A 309 -10.16 -18.89 -1.46
N HIS A 310 -10.23 -19.45 -2.67
CA HIS A 310 -10.22 -18.70 -3.93
C HIS A 310 -11.46 -17.82 -4.13
N ILE A 311 -12.62 -18.23 -3.62
CA ILE A 311 -13.85 -17.41 -3.64
C ILE A 311 -13.64 -16.21 -2.72
N GLY A 312 -13.10 -16.40 -1.51
CA GLY A 312 -12.77 -15.30 -0.60
C GLY A 312 -11.78 -14.29 -1.20
N GLN A 313 -10.78 -14.77 -1.97
CA GLN A 313 -9.89 -13.89 -2.74
C GLN A 313 -10.64 -13.09 -3.81
N ILE A 314 -11.55 -13.73 -4.57
CA ILE A 314 -12.36 -13.05 -5.59
C ILE A 314 -13.30 -12.03 -4.95
N THR A 315 -13.98 -12.37 -3.84
CA THR A 315 -14.82 -11.44 -3.07
C THR A 315 -14.03 -10.21 -2.63
N LEU A 316 -12.80 -10.40 -2.12
CA LEU A 316 -11.94 -9.29 -1.72
C LEU A 316 -11.48 -8.43 -2.93
N ILE A 317 -11.13 -9.05 -4.06
CA ILE A 317 -10.80 -8.33 -5.30
C ILE A 317 -11.99 -7.49 -5.79
N VAL A 318 -13.18 -8.10 -5.87
CA VAL A 318 -14.41 -7.42 -6.30
C VAL A 318 -14.73 -6.27 -5.34
N PHE A 319 -14.58 -6.46 -4.03
CA PHE A 319 -14.79 -5.38 -3.06
C PHE A 319 -13.78 -4.24 -3.23
N ILE A 320 -12.47 -4.53 -3.40
CA ILE A 320 -11.46 -3.49 -3.63
C ILE A 320 -11.72 -2.72 -4.93
N VAL A 321 -12.10 -3.42 -6.01
CA VAL A 321 -12.43 -2.79 -7.30
C VAL A 321 -13.71 -1.95 -7.20
N ALA A 322 -14.76 -2.46 -6.55
CA ALA A 322 -15.99 -1.70 -6.31
C ALA A 322 -15.73 -0.45 -5.44
N TRP A 323 -14.88 -0.57 -4.42
CA TRP A 323 -14.47 0.57 -3.59
C TRP A 323 -13.63 1.58 -4.36
N PHE A 324 -12.75 1.13 -5.27
CA PHE A 324 -11.99 2.02 -6.16
C PHE A 324 -12.90 2.79 -7.11
N LEU A 325 -13.85 2.11 -7.78
CA LEU A 325 -14.81 2.74 -8.69
C LEU A 325 -15.78 3.67 -7.96
N GLY A 326 -16.21 3.29 -6.75
CA GLY A 326 -17.08 4.08 -5.89
C GLY A 326 -16.35 5.13 -5.03
N TYR A 327 -15.02 5.24 -5.09
CA TYR A 327 -14.23 5.97 -4.09
C TYR A 327 -14.69 7.44 -3.91
N LYS A 328 -14.82 8.16 -5.04
CA LYS A 328 -15.32 9.53 -5.06
C LYS A 328 -16.72 9.62 -4.44
N LEU A 329 -17.66 8.80 -4.91
CA LEU A 329 -19.04 8.78 -4.43
C LEU A 329 -19.15 8.43 -2.93
N ILE A 330 -18.28 7.55 -2.42
CA ILE A 330 -18.25 7.20 -0.99
C ILE A 330 -17.80 8.40 -0.15
N LEU A 331 -16.74 9.11 -0.56
CA LEU A 331 -16.25 10.27 0.19
C LEU A 331 -17.15 11.50 0.05
N GLU A 332 -17.82 11.67 -1.10
CA GLU A 332 -18.88 12.65 -1.30
C GLU A 332 -20.14 12.31 -0.50
N TRP A 333 -20.49 11.03 -0.35
CA TRP A 333 -21.59 10.60 0.51
C TRP A 333 -21.29 10.81 2.01
N MET A 334 -20.01 10.70 2.41
CA MET A 334 -19.50 11.03 3.75
C MET A 334 -19.34 12.55 3.99
N SER A 335 -19.37 13.37 2.94
CA SER A 335 -19.53 14.84 3.01
C SER A 335 -20.89 15.17 3.66
N PRO A 336 -21.08 16.36 4.27
CA PRO A 336 -22.27 16.62 5.08
C PRO A 336 -23.56 16.71 4.24
N ASN A 337 -24.27 15.59 4.15
CA ASN A 337 -25.64 15.52 3.66
C ASN A 337 -26.62 15.90 4.79
N PHE A 338 -27.10 17.15 4.79
CA PHE A 338 -28.08 17.66 5.77
C PHE A 338 -29.42 16.92 5.80
N ASN A 339 -29.71 16.04 4.82
CA ASN A 339 -31.00 15.36 4.63
C ASN A 339 -31.00 13.87 5.05
N TRP A 340 -30.01 13.39 5.80
CA TRP A 340 -29.97 11.99 6.22
C TRP A 340 -30.90 11.73 7.44
N PRO A 341 -31.93 10.85 7.33
CA PRO A 341 -32.98 10.71 8.35
C PRO A 341 -32.53 9.97 9.62
N LEU A 342 -31.36 9.33 9.62
CA LEU A 342 -30.84 8.53 10.73
C LEU A 342 -29.38 8.91 11.03
N THR A 343 -29.16 10.08 11.64
CA THR A 343 -27.83 10.55 12.05
C THR A 343 -27.23 9.64 13.13
N PHE A 344 -26.67 8.51 12.71
CA PHE A 344 -26.04 7.48 13.54
C PHE A 344 -24.82 8.05 14.27
N SER A 345 -25.11 8.71 15.39
CA SER A 345 -24.14 9.32 16.27
C SER A 345 -23.40 8.24 17.08
N LEU A 346 -22.29 7.73 16.54
CA LEU A 346 -21.29 7.05 17.38
C LEU A 346 -20.57 8.09 18.29
N VAL A 347 -21.26 8.48 19.37
CA VAL A 347 -20.77 8.97 20.69
C VAL A 347 -19.54 9.90 20.72
N TRP A 348 -19.55 11.14 21.24
CA TRP A 348 -20.59 12.03 21.84
C TRP A 348 -19.94 13.41 22.11
N PRO A 349 -20.68 14.54 22.22
CA PRO A 349 -22.05 14.79 21.79
C PRO A 349 -22.09 15.22 20.32
N PHE A 350 -22.78 14.41 19.52
CA PHE A 350 -23.33 14.70 18.18
C PHE A 350 -22.34 15.02 17.05
N GLY A 351 -22.12 14.02 16.19
CA GLY A 351 -21.77 14.18 14.78
C GLY A 351 -20.33 13.79 14.39
N VAL A 352 -20.25 12.99 13.31
CA VAL A 352 -19.13 13.10 12.35
C VAL A 352 -19.30 14.45 11.67
N ASN A 353 -18.71 15.49 12.24
CA ASN A 353 -18.70 16.81 11.63
C ASN A 353 -17.51 16.87 10.68
N ALA A 354 -17.80 16.46 9.45
CA ALA A 354 -17.02 16.67 8.26
C ALA A 354 -17.58 17.91 7.54
N ALA A 355 -16.76 18.92 7.27
CA ALA A 355 -17.21 20.08 6.49
C ALA A 355 -17.41 19.79 4.99
N SER A 356 -16.73 18.77 4.45
CA SER A 356 -16.65 18.44 3.02
C SER A 356 -16.03 17.06 2.78
N ALA A 357 -16.05 16.56 1.53
CA ALA A 357 -15.27 15.39 1.13
C ALA A 357 -13.75 15.58 1.26
N THR A 358 -13.27 16.82 1.23
CA THR A 358 -11.86 17.20 1.49
C THR A 358 -11.52 17.35 2.98
N SER A 359 -12.51 17.28 3.87
CA SER A 359 -12.33 17.53 5.29
C SER A 359 -11.35 16.54 5.94
N PRO A 360 -10.65 16.94 7.01
CA PRO A 360 -9.82 16.04 7.79
C PRO A 360 -10.55 14.77 8.28
N ALA A 361 -11.78 14.88 8.80
CA ALA A 361 -12.56 13.74 9.30
C ALA A 361 -12.87 12.70 8.21
N VAL A 362 -13.17 13.14 6.99
CA VAL A 362 -13.36 12.21 5.84
C VAL A 362 -12.02 11.66 5.37
N THR A 363 -11.04 12.53 5.11
CA THR A 363 -9.79 12.13 4.45
C THR A 363 -8.82 11.35 5.34
N TYR A 364 -9.00 11.38 6.67
CA TYR A 364 -8.26 10.55 7.65
C TYR A 364 -9.16 9.48 8.32
N SER A 365 -10.28 9.13 7.67
CA SER A 365 -11.19 8.08 8.13
C SER A 365 -10.71 6.67 7.81
N LEU A 366 -11.33 5.68 8.45
CA LEU A 366 -11.24 4.28 8.06
C LEU A 366 -11.55 4.07 6.57
N ALA A 367 -12.58 4.75 6.04
CA ALA A 367 -13.07 4.58 4.68
C ALA A 367 -12.04 5.00 3.62
N SER A 368 -11.41 6.16 3.79
CA SER A 368 -10.37 6.68 2.90
C SER A 368 -9.15 5.76 2.80
N HIS A 369 -8.84 5.02 3.87
CA HIS A 369 -7.67 4.16 3.95
C HIS A 369 -7.96 2.66 3.83
N LEU A 370 -9.22 2.24 3.84
CA LEU A 370 -9.62 0.83 3.74
C LEU A 370 -8.97 0.08 2.56
N PRO A 371 -8.91 0.62 1.33
CA PRO A 371 -8.24 -0.05 0.22
C PRO A 371 -6.76 -0.36 0.48
N HIS A 372 -6.05 0.49 1.23
CA HIS A 372 -4.62 0.32 1.52
C HIS A 372 -4.39 -0.95 2.36
N PHE A 373 -5.22 -1.13 3.39
CA PHE A 373 -5.21 -2.30 4.25
C PHE A 373 -5.72 -3.56 3.53
N LEU A 374 -6.76 -3.44 2.70
CA LEU A 374 -7.31 -4.57 1.96
C LEU A 374 -6.39 -5.04 0.83
N LEU A 375 -5.64 -4.15 0.17
CA LEU A 375 -4.58 -4.54 -0.77
C LEU A 375 -3.51 -5.40 -0.07
N GLY A 376 -2.99 -4.95 1.08
CA GLY A 376 -2.09 -5.75 1.90
C GLY A 376 -2.68 -7.12 2.26
N THR A 377 -3.94 -7.14 2.69
CA THR A 377 -4.71 -8.36 3.02
C THR A 377 -4.82 -9.32 1.82
N LEU A 378 -5.05 -8.79 0.60
CA LEU A 378 -5.12 -9.58 -0.62
C LEU A 378 -3.75 -10.17 -0.98
N PHE A 379 -2.67 -9.38 -0.92
CA PHE A 379 -1.32 -9.85 -1.22
C PHE A 379 -0.84 -10.92 -0.22
N ALA A 380 -1.28 -10.88 1.04
CA ALA A 380 -1.00 -11.95 2.01
C ALA A 380 -1.62 -13.30 1.62
N SER A 381 -2.82 -13.30 1.02
CA SER A 381 -3.42 -14.54 0.49
C SER A 381 -2.56 -15.17 -0.62
N GLN A 382 -2.00 -14.33 -1.51
CA GLN A 382 -1.11 -14.80 -2.56
C GLN A 382 0.22 -15.29 -1.98
N PHE A 383 0.69 -14.67 -0.88
CA PHE A 383 1.95 -15.04 -0.21
C PHE A 383 1.90 -16.44 0.40
N ILE A 384 0.80 -16.81 1.07
CA ILE A 384 0.65 -18.11 1.73
C ILE A 384 0.67 -19.28 0.73
N LYS A 385 0.04 -19.11 -0.45
CA LYS A 385 -0.04 -20.14 -1.48
C LYS A 385 1.19 -20.25 -2.39
N ARG A 386 2.17 -19.36 -2.24
CA ARG A 386 3.30 -19.22 -3.16
C ARG A 386 4.36 -20.29 -2.92
N LYS A 387 4.56 -21.16 -3.91
CA LYS A 387 5.76 -22.00 -3.99
C LYS A 387 6.94 -21.15 -4.50
N LEU A 388 8.04 -21.13 -3.74
CA LEU A 388 9.25 -20.36 -4.07
C LEU A 388 10.08 -21.09 -5.15
N HIS A 389 9.74 -20.88 -6.43
CA HIS A 389 10.42 -21.54 -7.56
C HIS A 389 11.05 -20.59 -8.60
N ALA A 390 10.94 -19.27 -8.46
CA ALA A 390 11.52 -18.32 -9.42
C ALA A 390 12.96 -17.92 -9.06
N ASP A 391 13.69 -17.39 -10.05
CA ASP A 391 14.97 -16.71 -9.82
C ASP A 391 14.78 -15.52 -8.87
N LYS A 392 15.63 -15.48 -7.84
CA LYS A 392 15.59 -14.45 -6.80
C LYS A 392 16.06 -13.08 -7.32
N LEU A 393 16.89 -13.05 -8.36
CA LEU A 393 17.36 -11.82 -8.99
C LEU A 393 16.26 -11.08 -9.75
N LEU A 394 15.32 -11.81 -10.37
CA LEU A 394 14.15 -11.20 -11.01
C LEU A 394 13.32 -10.39 -10.00
N TYR A 395 13.21 -10.84 -8.75
CA TYR A 395 12.53 -10.08 -7.70
C TYR A 395 13.30 -8.81 -7.29
N ASP A 396 14.63 -8.86 -7.24
CA ASP A 396 15.44 -7.65 -7.00
C ASP A 396 15.23 -6.60 -8.11
N VAL A 397 15.18 -7.01 -9.39
CA VAL A 397 14.89 -6.13 -10.54
C VAL A 397 13.48 -5.56 -10.47
N LEU A 398 12.46 -6.39 -10.24
CA LEU A 398 11.07 -5.95 -10.12
C LEU A 398 10.88 -4.97 -8.94
N ILE A 399 11.56 -5.19 -7.81
CA ILE A 399 11.54 -4.27 -6.68
C ILE A 399 12.22 -2.94 -7.05
N LEU A 400 13.38 -2.96 -7.72
CA LEU A 400 14.05 -1.75 -8.16
C LEU A 400 13.16 -0.92 -9.10
N LEU A 401 12.48 -1.56 -10.05
CA LEU A 401 11.51 -0.91 -10.93
C LEU A 401 10.35 -0.29 -10.14
N ILE A 402 9.76 -1.02 -9.18
CA ILE A 402 8.69 -0.50 -8.32
C ILE A 402 9.17 0.71 -7.50
N VAL A 403 10.35 0.63 -6.87
CA VAL A 403 10.92 1.73 -6.07
C VAL A 403 11.23 2.95 -6.95
N PHE A 404 11.73 2.74 -8.17
CA PHE A 404 11.97 3.81 -9.13
C PHE A 404 10.65 4.44 -9.62
N SER A 405 9.63 3.65 -9.94
CA SER A 405 8.29 4.18 -10.28
C SER A 405 7.67 4.98 -9.14
N ILE A 406 7.78 4.51 -7.89
CA ILE A 406 7.34 5.26 -6.71
C ILE A 406 8.12 6.58 -6.64
N PHE A 407 9.45 6.55 -6.71
CA PHE A 407 10.27 7.76 -6.64
C PHE A 407 9.88 8.79 -7.72
N ILE A 408 9.76 8.38 -8.98
CA ILE A 408 9.39 9.26 -10.09
C ILE A 408 7.98 9.83 -9.92
N ILE A 409 6.99 9.02 -9.52
CA ILE A 409 5.63 9.53 -9.27
C ILE A 409 5.63 10.57 -8.14
N LEU A 410 6.33 10.30 -7.03
CA LEU A 410 6.31 11.19 -5.86
C LEU A 410 7.18 12.44 -6.01
N ALA A 411 8.15 12.46 -6.93
CA ALA A 411 9.09 13.56 -7.16
C ALA A 411 8.78 14.41 -8.41
N THR A 412 7.64 14.20 -9.07
CA THR A 412 7.21 14.91 -10.28
C THR A 412 5.70 15.18 -10.22
N PRO A 413 5.12 16.05 -11.08
CA PRO A 413 3.66 16.28 -11.16
C PRO A 413 2.79 15.07 -11.57
N LEU A 414 3.37 13.87 -11.62
CA LEU A 414 2.67 12.63 -11.90
C LEU A 414 1.83 12.16 -10.71
N ASP A 415 2.20 12.50 -9.48
CA ASP A 415 1.38 12.29 -8.28
C ASP A 415 -0.05 12.83 -8.46
N GLU A 416 -0.20 14.09 -8.87
CA GLU A 416 -1.49 14.73 -9.18
C GLU A 416 -2.28 13.98 -10.27
N SER A 417 -1.57 13.44 -11.29
CA SER A 417 -2.18 12.75 -12.43
C SER A 417 -2.56 11.29 -12.15
N PHE A 418 -1.88 10.63 -11.22
CA PHE A 418 -2.15 9.24 -10.83
C PHE A 418 -3.04 9.15 -9.57
N GLN A 419 -3.19 10.22 -8.79
CA GLN A 419 -4.09 10.23 -7.63
C GLN A 419 -5.56 10.38 -8.07
N LEU A 420 -6.46 9.59 -7.45
CA LEU A 420 -7.91 9.85 -7.57
C LEU A 420 -8.29 11.15 -6.88
N GLU A 421 -9.41 11.74 -7.30
CA GLU A 421 -10.06 12.83 -6.56
C GLU A 421 -10.32 12.41 -5.11
N PHE A 422 -9.89 13.24 -4.15
CA PHE A 422 -9.86 12.97 -2.70
C PHE A 422 -8.98 11.79 -2.25
N GLY A 423 -8.29 11.10 -3.18
CA GLY A 423 -7.37 10.00 -2.89
C GLY A 423 -6.22 10.49 -2.02
N ARG A 424 -6.06 9.98 -0.79
CA ARG A 424 -4.84 10.21 -0.02
C ARG A 424 -3.71 9.28 -0.47
N TYR A 425 -2.48 9.72 -0.31
CA TYR A 425 -1.27 8.92 -0.57
C TYR A 425 -1.16 8.36 -1.99
N ASN A 426 -1.60 9.13 -2.99
CA ASN A 426 -1.52 8.73 -4.39
C ASN A 426 -2.24 7.38 -4.66
N PHE A 427 -3.37 7.18 -3.96
CA PHE A 427 -4.30 6.10 -4.21
C PHE A 427 -4.92 6.24 -5.62
N PRO A 428 -4.95 5.17 -6.44
CA PRO A 428 -4.68 3.76 -6.11
C PRO A 428 -3.24 3.27 -6.32
N TYR A 429 -2.45 3.95 -7.16
CA TYR A 429 -1.25 3.34 -7.75
C TYR A 429 -0.13 3.15 -6.73
N ILE A 430 0.13 4.14 -5.87
CA ILE A 430 1.20 4.01 -4.87
C ILE A 430 0.86 2.96 -3.80
N PRO A 431 -0.35 2.90 -3.22
CA PRO A 431 -0.74 1.81 -2.31
C PRO A 431 -0.68 0.41 -2.97
N LEU A 432 -0.99 0.29 -4.26
CA LEU A 432 -0.84 -0.95 -5.02
C LEU A 432 0.64 -1.35 -5.19
N LEU A 433 1.49 -0.40 -5.59
CA LEU A 433 2.94 -0.59 -5.74
C LEU A 433 3.62 -0.92 -4.39
N LEU A 434 3.22 -0.27 -3.30
CA LEU A 434 3.67 -0.58 -1.94
C LEU A 434 3.23 -1.98 -1.49
N SER A 435 2.01 -2.40 -1.83
CA SER A 435 1.52 -3.76 -1.53
C SER A 435 2.28 -4.83 -2.33
N ALA A 436 2.60 -4.56 -3.59
CA ALA A 436 3.47 -5.40 -4.40
C ALA A 436 4.91 -5.46 -3.84
N LEU A 437 5.46 -4.32 -3.39
CA LEU A 437 6.77 -4.25 -2.73
C LEU A 437 6.83 -5.16 -1.49
N ILE A 438 5.84 -5.08 -0.60
CA ILE A 438 5.71 -5.94 0.60
C ILE A 438 5.71 -7.43 0.20
N PHE A 439 4.99 -7.80 -0.86
CA PHE A 439 4.87 -9.17 -1.33
C PHE A 439 6.15 -9.72 -2.00
N LEU A 440 6.92 -8.87 -2.67
CA LEU A 440 8.14 -9.27 -3.38
C LEU A 440 9.38 -9.31 -2.48
N VAL A 441 9.52 -8.35 -1.55
CA VAL A 441 10.71 -8.21 -0.68
C VAL A 441 11.16 -9.51 -0.02
N PRO A 442 10.29 -10.33 0.62
CA PRO A 442 10.73 -11.56 1.30
C PRO A 442 11.32 -12.64 0.37
N SER A 443 11.11 -12.52 -0.95
CA SER A 443 11.60 -13.48 -1.96
C SER A 443 12.89 -13.02 -2.68
N SER A 444 13.25 -11.74 -2.52
CA SER A 444 14.43 -11.12 -3.15
C SER A 444 15.76 -11.60 -2.54
N LYS A 445 16.87 -11.52 -3.29
CA LYS A 445 18.21 -11.94 -2.81
C LYS A 445 19.00 -10.78 -2.21
N LEU A 446 19.03 -9.64 -2.89
CA LEU A 446 19.84 -8.49 -2.51
C LEU A 446 19.04 -7.52 -1.64
N THR A 447 17.82 -7.17 -2.03
CA THR A 447 16.96 -6.23 -1.31
C THR A 447 16.62 -6.76 0.09
N SER A 448 16.25 -8.04 0.23
CA SER A 448 16.02 -8.64 1.55
C SER A 448 17.27 -8.60 2.43
N LYS A 449 18.46 -8.86 1.87
CA LYS A 449 19.75 -8.78 2.58
C LYS A 449 20.07 -7.34 3.03
N PHE A 450 19.77 -6.35 2.19
CA PHE A 450 19.91 -4.92 2.52
C PHE A 450 18.94 -4.50 3.63
N LEU A 451 17.66 -4.84 3.53
CA LEU A 451 16.63 -4.53 4.53
C LEU A 451 16.84 -5.28 5.86
N GLU A 452 17.49 -6.44 5.84
CA GLU A 452 17.95 -7.18 7.02
C GLU A 452 19.26 -6.63 7.64
N PHE A 453 19.89 -5.61 7.04
CA PHE A 453 21.10 -5.03 7.61
C PHE A 453 20.82 -4.53 9.04
N LYS A 454 21.72 -4.85 9.97
CA LYS A 454 21.49 -4.75 11.43
C LYS A 454 20.90 -3.39 11.85
N PHE A 455 21.40 -2.30 11.27
CA PHE A 455 20.94 -0.94 11.55
C PHE A 455 19.55 -0.65 10.97
N ILE A 456 19.31 -0.97 9.70
CA ILE A 456 18.02 -0.76 9.03
C ILE A 456 16.91 -1.57 9.72
N ARG A 457 17.17 -2.85 10.02
CA ARG A 457 16.24 -3.69 10.77
C ARG A 457 15.99 -3.15 12.18
N TRP A 458 17.01 -2.64 12.86
CA TRP A 458 16.86 -2.04 14.19
C TRP A 458 15.99 -0.78 14.18
N LEU A 459 16.16 0.12 13.20
CA LEU A 459 15.24 1.24 12.96
C LEU A 459 13.81 0.75 12.73
N GLY A 460 13.65 -0.39 12.05
CA GLY A 460 12.37 -1.08 11.85
C GLY A 460 11.72 -1.61 13.13
N VAL A 461 12.52 -2.06 14.09
CA VAL A 461 12.04 -2.52 15.40
C VAL A 461 11.57 -1.37 16.27
N ILE A 462 12.30 -0.23 16.26
CA ILE A 462 11.92 0.98 17.02
C ILE A 462 10.95 1.91 16.25
N SER A 463 10.50 1.50 15.05
CA SER A 463 9.77 2.38 14.13
C SER A 463 8.49 2.96 14.72
N TYR A 464 7.88 2.23 15.67
CA TYR A 464 6.66 2.66 16.36
C TYR A 464 6.92 3.82 17.32
N GLY A 465 8.00 3.76 18.11
CA GLY A 465 8.45 4.88 18.93
C GLY A 465 8.88 6.09 18.10
N VAL A 466 9.57 5.86 16.97
CA VAL A 466 9.92 6.92 16.02
C VAL A 466 8.65 7.60 15.48
N TYR A 467 7.66 6.80 15.09
CA TYR A 467 6.37 7.30 14.62
C TYR A 467 5.61 8.12 15.67
N ILE A 468 5.67 7.76 16.95
CA ILE A 468 4.98 8.51 18.01
C ILE A 468 5.72 9.79 18.41
N PHE A 469 7.04 9.73 18.56
CA PHE A 469 7.81 10.82 19.17
C PHE A 469 8.35 11.87 18.20
N HIS A 470 8.42 11.61 16.88
CA HIS A 470 9.04 12.55 15.94
C HIS A 470 8.40 13.94 15.97
N TYR A 471 7.08 14.05 15.85
CA TYR A 471 6.41 15.35 15.76
C TYR A 471 6.50 16.17 17.06
N PRO A 472 6.23 15.61 18.26
CA PRO A 472 6.45 16.32 19.52
C PRO A 472 7.90 16.81 19.70
N LEU A 473 8.88 15.99 19.32
CA LEU A 473 10.30 16.35 19.42
C LEU A 473 10.68 17.42 18.38
N GLN A 474 10.30 17.28 17.12
CA GLN A 474 10.49 18.33 16.11
C GLN A 474 9.89 19.66 16.56
N LYS A 475 8.66 19.66 17.11
CA LYS A 475 8.03 20.86 17.66
C LYS A 475 8.80 21.44 18.86
N ALA A 476 9.27 20.60 19.78
CA ALA A 476 10.06 21.04 20.93
C ALA A 476 11.42 21.63 20.52
N PHE A 477 12.14 20.98 19.59
CA PHE A 477 13.40 21.48 19.04
C PHE A 477 13.23 22.77 18.25
N LYS A 478 12.13 22.93 17.50
CA LYS A 478 11.80 24.19 16.81
C LYS A 478 11.66 25.33 17.82
N ILE A 479 10.81 25.16 18.84
CA ILE A 479 10.60 26.18 19.89
C ILE A 479 11.91 26.49 20.64
N MET A 480 12.76 25.48 20.87
CA MET A 480 14.05 25.65 21.53
C MET A 480 15.02 26.47 20.67
N LEU A 481 15.21 26.11 19.40
CA LEU A 481 16.11 26.81 18.48
C LEU A 481 15.65 28.26 18.23
N GLU A 482 14.35 28.48 18.04
CA GLU A 482 13.79 29.82 17.85
C GLU A 482 14.00 30.72 19.08
N LYS A 483 13.97 30.18 20.30
CA LYS A 483 14.31 30.92 21.53
C LYS A 483 15.79 31.34 21.61
N PHE A 484 16.69 30.64 20.92
CA PHE A 484 18.09 31.02 20.78
C PHE A 484 18.37 31.85 19.50
N GLY A 485 17.32 32.31 18.81
CA GLY A 485 17.46 33.09 17.57
C GLY A 485 17.89 32.27 16.34
N VAL A 486 17.81 30.94 16.41
CA VAL A 486 18.22 30.04 15.33
C VAL A 486 17.01 29.66 14.47
N GLY A 487 16.94 30.18 13.25
CA GLY A 487 15.89 29.85 12.28
C GLY A 487 15.99 28.40 11.80
N VAL A 488 14.92 27.60 11.99
CA VAL A 488 14.90 26.19 11.58
C VAL A 488 14.97 25.97 10.07
N SER A 489 14.54 26.94 9.25
CA SER A 489 14.67 26.90 7.79
C SER A 489 16.12 27.11 7.34
N GLU A 490 16.83 28.06 7.94
CA GLU A 490 18.23 28.37 7.64
C GLU A 490 19.16 27.24 8.13
N GLN A 491 18.95 26.78 9.36
CA GLN A 491 19.74 25.73 10.01
C GLN A 491 19.01 24.38 9.96
N TRP A 492 18.39 24.06 8.82
CA TRP A 492 17.57 22.86 8.63
C TRP A 492 18.33 21.57 8.92
N LEU A 493 19.63 21.51 8.59
CA LEU A 493 20.47 20.32 8.85
C LEU A 493 20.68 20.11 10.36
N LEU A 494 20.96 21.18 11.10
CA LEU A 494 21.10 21.14 12.56
C LEU A 494 19.77 20.72 13.22
N PHE A 495 18.66 21.33 12.81
CA PHE A 495 17.32 20.97 13.28
C PHE A 495 16.98 19.50 13.00
N GLY A 496 17.28 19.03 11.79
CA GLY A 496 17.05 17.64 11.36
C GLY A 496 17.87 16.64 12.17
N LEU A 497 19.17 16.88 12.34
CA LEU A 497 20.07 16.00 13.11
C LEU A 497 19.67 15.93 14.59
N LEU A 498 19.38 17.07 15.22
CA LEU A 498 18.97 17.13 16.62
C LEU A 498 17.62 16.43 16.85
N SER A 499 16.61 16.75 16.05
CA SER A 499 15.27 16.18 16.21
C SER A 499 15.21 14.68 15.84
N LEU A 500 15.92 14.24 14.79
CA LEU A 500 16.03 12.82 14.43
C LEU A 500 16.81 12.03 15.48
N GLY A 501 17.95 12.56 15.94
CA GLY A 501 18.78 11.95 16.98
C GLY A 501 18.00 11.74 18.28
N ALA A 502 17.33 12.78 18.77
CA ALA A 502 16.46 12.70 19.95
C ALA A 502 15.30 11.71 19.75
N THR A 503 14.70 11.67 18.56
CA THR A 503 13.61 10.73 18.23
C THR A 503 14.09 9.28 18.28
N ILE A 504 15.24 8.98 17.67
CA ILE A 504 15.83 7.64 17.67
C ILE A 504 16.21 7.22 19.11
N VAL A 505 16.79 8.13 19.90
CA VAL A 505 17.12 7.85 21.31
C VAL A 505 15.87 7.56 22.13
N LEU A 506 14.85 8.42 22.10
CA LEU A 506 13.64 8.24 22.89
C LEU A 506 12.85 6.98 22.48
N ALA A 507 12.74 6.71 21.18
CA ALA A 507 12.14 5.48 20.64
C ALA A 507 12.92 4.21 21.05
N SER A 508 14.25 4.29 21.14
CA SER A 508 15.08 3.18 21.61
C SER A 508 14.89 2.90 23.10
N LEU A 509 14.76 3.96 23.91
CA LEU A 509 14.48 3.87 25.33
C LEU A 509 13.06 3.30 25.57
N SER A 510 12.04 3.80 24.88
CA SER A 510 10.68 3.26 24.99
C SER A 510 10.61 1.79 24.59
N CYS A 511 11.26 1.43 23.48
CA CYS A 511 11.26 0.06 22.99
C CYS A 511 11.88 -0.89 24.01
N ARG A 512 13.01 -0.50 24.63
CA ARG A 512 13.73 -1.32 25.61
C ARG A 512 13.02 -1.41 26.97
N PHE A 513 12.52 -0.30 27.49
CA PHE A 513 12.06 -0.20 28.89
C PHE A 513 10.54 -0.29 29.07
N ILE A 514 9.75 -0.09 28.02
CA ILE A 514 8.28 -0.04 28.11
C ILE A 514 7.66 -1.09 27.19
N GLU A 515 7.90 -1.00 25.88
CA GLU A 515 7.23 -1.85 24.89
C GLU A 515 7.63 -3.33 25.05
N GLN A 516 8.94 -3.64 25.03
CA GLN A 516 9.40 -5.03 25.12
C GLN A 516 9.05 -5.72 26.45
N PRO A 517 9.21 -5.11 27.64
CA PRO A 517 8.81 -5.74 28.90
C PRO A 517 7.32 -6.08 28.95
N ILE A 518 6.44 -5.15 28.52
CA ILE A 518 5.00 -5.38 28.49
C ILE A 518 4.65 -6.48 27.48
N ILE A 519 5.20 -6.44 26.26
CA ILE A 519 4.98 -7.49 25.24
C ILE A 519 5.45 -8.87 25.73
N ARG A 520 6.58 -8.95 26.47
CA ARG A 520 7.07 -10.21 27.03
C ARG A 520 6.14 -10.75 28.12
N TYR A 521 5.73 -9.90 29.07
CA TYR A 521 4.83 -10.28 30.17
C TYR A 521 3.47 -10.83 29.69
N PHE A 522 2.87 -10.21 28.67
CA PHE A 522 1.62 -10.71 28.09
C PHE A 522 1.80 -11.97 27.24
N ARG A 523 2.99 -12.23 26.68
CA ARG A 523 3.31 -13.47 25.96
C ARG A 523 3.60 -14.66 26.87
N SER A 524 4.07 -14.43 28.11
CA SER A 524 4.37 -15.50 29.08
C SER A 524 3.14 -16.03 29.82
N LYS A 525 2.01 -15.30 29.82
CA LYS A 525 0.72 -15.75 30.41
C LYS A 525 -0.13 -16.53 29.39
N LYS A 526 0.49 -17.50 28.72
CA LYS A 526 -0.17 -18.36 27.72
C LYS A 526 -0.87 -19.55 28.38
#